data_AF-A0A521VMN1-F1
#
_entry.id   AF-A0A521VMN1-F1
#
_cell.length_a   1.000
_cell.length_b   1.000
_cell.length_c   1.000
_cell.angle_alpha   90.00
_cell.angle_beta   90.00
_cell.angle_gamma   90.00
#
_symmetry.space_group_name_H-M   'P 1'
#
loop_
_entity.id
_entity.type
_entity.pdbx_description
1 polymer ?
#
loop_
_entity_poly.entity_id
_entity_poly.type
_entity_poly.pdbx_seq_one_letter_code
_entity_poly.pdbx_strand_id
1 'polypeptide(L)'
;MPVEFAVEGTGNPLELLELQDEWYEDVVLPDIGHLLMQGVEWAGALPGGGVGRLSLSGRGLYVLTRHTDLSGFVSTVRLILGEEHVVLCLAELLPDVRAAIALTEGPEPDVVHSDKGIPVGWVGLRGVRPRKPITPSPAGDMLDALRPLPDVEIALNGGIRIDRQSWLRGFPPAIHVLGDTSTIGALTIDGQEAQLSLNGAYVVPGWDSAGEHTIWCVSTSRTYAIRSGAEEWADWDAYAWSLGEPSARDTHSRPAICGVLVRAPKAVQSDTRPTIVAVSNPVLIGAKPGEIEVCVPRKDVPSGSCVAFPTFEPVWAIPASLRRRDKRGARVILIGPQRPVETETHPANKRPKGRRMSRRRALGLGTYAWCRSILAAGRKGLQPDPRHRDIENLWKTYKRFAKVLWGNRR
;
A
#
# COMPACT_ATOMS: atom_id res chain seq x y z
N MET A 1 14.53 -20.15 -36.70
CA MET A 1 13.67 -19.74 -37.83
C MET A 1 12.36 -19.28 -37.25
N PRO A 2 11.87 -18.07 -37.57
CA PRO A 2 10.52 -17.68 -37.19
C PRO A 2 9.51 -18.51 -37.97
N VAL A 3 8.34 -18.74 -37.36
CA VAL A 3 7.25 -19.55 -37.89
C VAL A 3 6.46 -18.72 -38.90
N GLU A 4 6.28 -19.25 -40.10
CA GLU A 4 5.39 -18.70 -41.13
C GLU A 4 3.93 -18.81 -40.68
N PHE A 5 3.14 -17.75 -40.90
CA PHE A 5 1.71 -17.78 -40.69
C PHE A 5 1.01 -17.62 -42.05
N ALA A 6 0.19 -18.58 -42.42
CA ALA A 6 -0.70 -18.45 -43.58
C ALA A 6 -1.93 -17.63 -43.15
N VAL A 7 -2.14 -16.48 -43.79
CA VAL A 7 -3.38 -15.71 -43.67
C VAL A 7 -4.26 -16.08 -44.86
N GLU A 8 -5.31 -16.86 -44.62
CA GLU A 8 -6.28 -17.21 -45.67
C GLU A 8 -7.33 -16.09 -45.79
N GLY A 9 -7.17 -15.27 -46.83
CA GLY A 9 -8.23 -14.44 -47.41
C GLY A 9 -8.53 -14.95 -48.83
N THR A 10 -9.64 -14.52 -49.43
CA THR A 10 -10.05 -14.92 -50.80
C THR A 10 -9.20 -14.25 -51.90
N GLY A 11 -7.89 -14.45 -51.86
CA GLY A 11 -6.90 -13.96 -52.83
C GLY A 11 -5.58 -14.72 -52.67
N ASN A 12 -4.72 -14.68 -53.70
CA ASN A 12 -3.44 -15.41 -53.71
C ASN A 12 -2.62 -15.12 -52.44
N PRO A 13 -2.09 -16.16 -51.76
CA PRO A 13 -1.34 -15.98 -50.52
C PRO A 13 -0.06 -15.18 -50.79
N LEU A 14 0.15 -14.13 -50.01
CA LEU A 14 1.36 -13.33 -50.02
C LEU A 14 2.40 -13.98 -49.10
N GLU A 15 3.59 -14.23 -49.64
CA GLU A 15 4.71 -14.84 -48.93
C GLU A 15 5.52 -13.75 -48.20
N LEU A 16 5.61 -13.85 -46.86
CA LEU A 16 6.28 -12.87 -46.01
C LEU A 16 7.77 -13.23 -45.88
N LEU A 17 8.64 -12.54 -46.61
CA LEU A 17 10.06 -12.90 -46.73
C LEU A 17 10.97 -12.36 -45.61
N GLU A 18 10.60 -11.25 -44.95
CA GLU A 18 11.42 -10.65 -43.88
C GLU A 18 10.57 -9.77 -42.94
N LEU A 19 10.80 -9.85 -41.62
CA LEU A 19 10.17 -8.98 -40.60
C LEU A 19 11.13 -7.86 -40.21
N GLN A 20 10.71 -6.60 -40.32
CA GLN A 20 11.37 -5.47 -39.66
C GLN A 20 10.55 -5.06 -38.42
N ASP A 21 11.07 -5.34 -37.23
CA ASP A 21 10.40 -5.09 -35.93
C ASP A 21 9.96 -3.63 -35.73
N GLU A 22 10.55 -2.69 -36.46
CA GLU A 22 10.28 -1.25 -36.38
C GLU A 22 8.96 -0.83 -37.08
N TRP A 23 8.31 -1.74 -37.83
CA TRP A 23 7.15 -1.44 -38.69
C TRP A 23 5.82 -2.01 -38.13
N TYR A 24 5.85 -2.62 -36.95
CA TYR A 24 4.65 -3.17 -36.31
C TYR A 24 4.09 -2.18 -35.29
N GLU A 25 2.86 -1.74 -35.53
CA GLU A 25 2.02 -1.10 -34.53
C GLU A 25 1.20 -2.21 -33.84
N ASP A 26 1.01 -2.10 -32.52
CA ASP A 26 0.06 -2.97 -31.83
C ASP A 26 -1.29 -2.88 -32.57
N VAL A 27 -1.82 -4.01 -33.06
CA VAL A 27 -3.15 -4.03 -33.66
C VAL A 27 -4.17 -3.86 -32.53
N VAL A 28 -4.44 -2.60 -32.17
CA VAL A 28 -5.51 -2.23 -31.26
C VAL A 28 -6.80 -2.28 -32.07
N LEU A 29 -7.44 -3.45 -32.07
CA LEU A 29 -8.75 -3.59 -32.69
C LEU A 29 -9.74 -2.68 -31.93
N PRO A 30 -10.42 -1.75 -32.63
CA PRO A 30 -11.48 -1.00 -32.00
C PRO A 30 -12.54 -1.98 -31.49
N ASP A 31 -13.02 -1.73 -30.28
CA ASP A 31 -14.17 -2.42 -29.69
C ASP A 31 -13.97 -3.90 -29.29
N ILE A 32 -12.72 -4.33 -29.08
CA ILE A 32 -12.41 -5.70 -28.61
C ILE A 32 -13.16 -6.07 -27.32
N GLY A 33 -13.35 -5.11 -26.41
CA GLY A 33 -14.11 -5.33 -25.18
C GLY A 33 -15.59 -5.66 -25.43
N HIS A 34 -16.24 -4.97 -26.37
CA HIS A 34 -17.65 -5.22 -26.70
C HIS A 34 -17.84 -6.57 -27.40
N LEU A 35 -16.97 -6.90 -28.36
CA LEU A 35 -17.00 -8.20 -29.03
C LEU A 35 -16.82 -9.34 -28.03
N LEU A 36 -15.85 -9.22 -27.10
CA LEU A 36 -15.66 -10.23 -26.07
C LEU A 36 -16.85 -10.32 -25.09
N MET A 37 -17.52 -9.20 -24.76
CA MET A 37 -18.77 -9.20 -23.97
C MET A 37 -19.93 -9.91 -24.68
N GLN A 38 -19.97 -9.86 -26.01
CA GLN A 38 -20.96 -10.58 -26.83
C GLN A 38 -20.68 -12.09 -26.93
N GLY A 39 -19.67 -12.59 -26.21
CA GLY A 39 -19.29 -14.00 -26.22
C GLY A 39 -18.42 -14.38 -27.42
N VAL A 40 -17.87 -13.41 -28.15
CA VAL A 40 -16.84 -13.69 -29.16
C VAL A 40 -15.58 -14.12 -28.43
N GLU A 41 -15.02 -15.24 -28.86
CA GLU A 41 -13.82 -15.80 -28.28
C GLU A 41 -12.69 -15.76 -29.30
N TRP A 42 -11.51 -15.41 -28.82
CA TRP A 42 -10.33 -15.29 -29.64
C TRP A 42 -9.42 -16.46 -29.31
N ALA A 43 -9.14 -17.31 -30.28
CA ALA A 43 -8.21 -18.42 -30.12
C ALA A 43 -7.05 -18.26 -31.11
N GLY A 44 -5.86 -18.66 -30.68
CA GLY A 44 -4.66 -18.62 -31.52
C GLY A 44 -3.57 -19.54 -31.00
N ALA A 45 -2.57 -19.81 -31.82
CA ALA A 45 -1.40 -20.57 -31.39
C ALA A 45 -0.45 -19.66 -30.60
N LEU A 46 -0.06 -20.09 -29.40
CA LEU A 46 0.98 -19.48 -28.59
C LEU A 46 2.38 -19.95 -29.05
N PRO A 47 3.43 -19.17 -28.78
CA PRO A 47 4.80 -19.62 -28.99
C PRO A 47 5.05 -20.96 -28.27
N GLY A 48 5.48 -21.98 -29.01
CA GLY A 48 5.66 -23.35 -28.48
C GLY A 48 4.56 -24.35 -28.85
N GLY A 49 3.59 -23.96 -29.68
CA GLY A 49 2.57 -24.88 -30.23
C GLY A 49 1.36 -25.10 -29.33
N GLY A 50 1.30 -24.44 -28.17
CA GLY A 50 0.09 -24.40 -27.35
C GLY A 50 -1.01 -23.58 -28.02
N VAL A 51 -2.27 -23.85 -27.69
CA VAL A 51 -3.39 -23.00 -28.11
C VAL A 51 -3.75 -22.08 -26.95
N GLY A 52 -3.75 -20.78 -27.19
CA GLY A 52 -4.25 -19.75 -26.28
C GLY A 52 -5.66 -19.35 -26.66
N ARG A 53 -6.52 -19.13 -25.66
CA ARG A 53 -7.88 -18.61 -25.84
C ARG A 53 -8.07 -17.41 -24.92
N LEU A 54 -8.51 -16.30 -25.50
CA LEU A 54 -8.99 -15.10 -24.83
C LEU A 54 -10.52 -15.08 -24.94
N SER A 55 -11.17 -15.18 -23.79
CA SER A 55 -12.62 -15.04 -23.65
C SER A 55 -12.88 -14.11 -22.48
N LEU A 56 -13.78 -13.13 -22.63
CA LEU A 56 -14.19 -12.29 -21.50
C LEU A 56 -15.39 -12.95 -20.81
N SER A 57 -15.12 -13.79 -19.82
CA SER A 57 -16.12 -14.34 -18.90
C SER A 57 -16.33 -13.38 -17.72
N GLY A 58 -16.69 -12.13 -18.02
CA GLY A 58 -16.96 -11.11 -17.01
C GLY A 58 -18.34 -11.30 -16.39
N ARG A 59 -18.43 -11.38 -15.06
CA ARG A 59 -19.72 -11.22 -14.37
C ARG A 59 -20.15 -9.77 -14.50
N GLY A 60 -21.38 -9.51 -14.93
CA GLY A 60 -21.97 -8.16 -15.00
C GLY A 60 -22.46 -7.63 -13.64
N LEU A 61 -22.31 -8.44 -12.58
CA LEU A 61 -22.78 -8.16 -11.23
C LEU A 61 -21.76 -8.66 -10.20
N TYR A 62 -21.46 -7.83 -9.21
CA TYR A 62 -20.67 -8.19 -8.03
C TYR A 62 -21.39 -7.73 -6.78
N VAL A 63 -21.50 -8.62 -5.80
CA VAL A 63 -21.92 -8.29 -4.44
C VAL A 63 -20.67 -8.16 -3.60
N LEU A 64 -20.56 -7.05 -2.88
CA LEU A 64 -19.46 -6.80 -1.97
C LEU A 64 -19.99 -6.66 -0.54
N THR A 65 -19.27 -7.21 0.43
CA THR A 65 -19.57 -7.11 1.86
C THR A 65 -18.34 -6.67 2.65
N ARG A 66 -18.51 -6.18 3.87
CA ARG A 66 -17.37 -5.87 4.74
C ARG A 66 -16.67 -7.16 5.13
N HIS A 67 -15.33 -7.14 5.13
CA HIS A 67 -14.55 -8.25 5.64
C HIS A 67 -14.04 -7.89 7.05
N THR A 68 -13.97 -8.88 7.94
CA THR A 68 -13.45 -8.67 9.30
C THR A 68 -11.95 -8.36 9.30
N ASP A 69 -11.20 -9.02 8.41
CA ASP A 69 -9.74 -8.91 8.36
C ASP A 69 -9.23 -7.88 7.32
N LEU A 70 -10.09 -7.33 6.46
CA LEU A 70 -9.69 -6.41 5.38
C LEU A 70 -10.48 -5.11 5.46
N SER A 71 -9.77 -3.98 5.37
CA SER A 71 -10.41 -2.68 5.28
C SER A 71 -11.16 -2.54 3.95
N GLY A 72 -12.43 -2.17 4.01
CA GLY A 72 -13.27 -1.93 2.84
C GLY A 72 -14.28 -3.04 2.58
N PHE A 73 -14.69 -3.16 1.32
CA PHE A 73 -15.64 -4.17 0.87
C PHE A 73 -14.91 -5.18 -0.02
N VAL A 74 -15.18 -6.47 0.20
CA VAL A 74 -14.65 -7.59 -0.58
C VAL A 74 -15.78 -8.32 -1.28
N SER A 75 -15.47 -8.98 -2.40
CA SER A 75 -16.49 -9.75 -3.13
C SER A 75 -17.00 -10.91 -2.28
N THR A 76 -18.33 -11.05 -2.25
CA THR A 76 -19.05 -12.19 -1.70
C THR A 76 -19.94 -12.79 -2.77
N VAL A 77 -20.36 -14.03 -2.54
CA VAL A 77 -21.17 -14.81 -3.50
C VAL A 77 -22.60 -14.28 -3.56
N ARG A 78 -23.13 -13.77 -2.44
CA ARG A 78 -24.51 -13.33 -2.31
C ARG A 78 -24.71 -12.26 -1.25
N LEU A 79 -25.88 -11.59 -1.29
CA LEU A 79 -26.36 -10.77 -0.19
C LEU A 79 -26.59 -11.60 1.08
N ILE A 80 -26.27 -11.03 2.23
CA ILE A 80 -26.39 -11.64 3.56
C ILE A 80 -27.42 -10.84 4.35
N LEU A 81 -28.40 -11.52 4.95
CA LEU A 81 -29.46 -10.85 5.72
C LEU A 81 -28.87 -10.03 6.88
N GLY A 82 -29.37 -8.80 7.02
CA GLY A 82 -28.97 -7.88 8.08
C GLY A 82 -27.66 -7.12 7.83
N GLU A 83 -26.85 -7.55 6.87
CA GLU A 83 -25.53 -6.97 6.60
C GLU A 83 -25.57 -5.82 5.58
N GLU A 84 -24.58 -4.94 5.67
CA GLU A 84 -24.40 -3.86 4.69
C GLU A 84 -23.56 -4.32 3.50
N HIS A 85 -24.11 -4.11 2.31
CA HIS A 85 -23.49 -4.47 1.05
C HIS A 85 -23.31 -3.27 0.12
N VAL A 86 -22.36 -3.46 -0.80
CA VAL A 86 -22.24 -2.66 -2.02
C VAL A 86 -22.47 -3.60 -3.20
N VAL A 87 -23.39 -3.24 -4.09
CA VAL A 87 -23.64 -4.00 -5.31
C VAL A 87 -23.09 -3.21 -6.49
N LEU A 88 -22.18 -3.81 -7.24
CA LEU A 88 -21.67 -3.25 -8.50
C LEU A 88 -22.33 -3.98 -9.66
N CYS A 89 -22.88 -3.24 -10.61
CA CYS A 89 -23.49 -3.82 -11.81
C CYS A 89 -23.18 -2.99 -13.05
N LEU A 90 -23.30 -3.61 -14.22
CA LEU A 90 -23.32 -2.87 -15.48
C LEU A 90 -24.52 -1.90 -15.49
N ALA A 91 -24.33 -0.72 -16.08
CA ALA A 91 -25.34 0.34 -16.09
C ALA A 91 -26.68 -0.11 -16.71
N GLU A 92 -26.64 -1.00 -17.70
CA GLU A 92 -27.82 -1.58 -18.35
C GLU A 92 -28.61 -2.54 -17.44
N LEU A 93 -27.96 -3.18 -16.47
CA LEU A 93 -28.59 -4.09 -15.51
C LEU A 93 -29.19 -3.37 -14.30
N LEU A 94 -28.96 -2.06 -14.17
CA LEU A 94 -29.38 -1.28 -13.02
C LEU A 94 -30.88 -1.39 -12.71
N PRO A 95 -31.82 -1.35 -13.69
CA PRO A 95 -33.24 -1.49 -13.40
C PRO A 95 -33.58 -2.84 -12.74
N ASP A 96 -33.04 -3.94 -13.29
CA ASP A 96 -33.32 -5.29 -12.80
C ASP A 96 -32.67 -5.54 -11.43
N VAL A 97 -31.45 -5.04 -11.24
CA VAL A 97 -30.74 -5.10 -9.94
C VAL A 97 -31.50 -4.34 -8.86
N ARG A 98 -32.03 -3.15 -9.18
CA ARG A 98 -32.85 -2.36 -8.25
C ARG A 98 -34.15 -3.08 -7.89
N ALA A 99 -34.84 -3.64 -8.89
CA ALA A 99 -36.04 -4.42 -8.67
C ALA A 99 -35.77 -5.64 -7.76
N ALA A 100 -34.68 -6.37 -8.02
CA ALA A 100 -34.28 -7.51 -7.21
C ALA A 100 -33.93 -7.12 -5.76
N ILE A 101 -33.19 -6.03 -5.54
CA ILE A 101 -32.86 -5.53 -4.21
C ILE A 101 -34.14 -5.10 -3.45
N ALA A 102 -35.09 -4.45 -4.12
CA ALA A 102 -36.34 -4.01 -3.51
C ALA A 102 -37.16 -5.17 -2.93
N LEU A 103 -37.09 -6.36 -3.54
CA LEU A 103 -37.75 -7.57 -3.02
C LEU A 103 -37.24 -7.99 -1.63
N THR A 104 -36.01 -7.62 -1.27
CA THR A 104 -35.40 -7.95 0.03
C THR A 104 -35.89 -7.07 1.18
N GLU A 105 -36.78 -6.10 0.90
CA GLU A 105 -37.39 -5.17 1.87
C GLU A 105 -36.36 -4.34 2.68
N GLY A 106 -35.17 -4.15 2.11
CA GLY A 106 -34.13 -3.28 2.64
C GLY A 106 -34.40 -1.79 2.40
N PRO A 107 -33.60 -0.89 3.02
CA PRO A 107 -33.63 0.53 2.67
C PRO A 107 -33.18 0.74 1.23
N GLU A 108 -33.69 1.81 0.62
CA GLU A 108 -33.30 2.23 -0.73
C GLU A 108 -31.80 2.57 -0.78
N PRO A 109 -31.00 1.96 -1.69
CA PRO A 109 -29.57 2.18 -1.72
C PRO A 109 -29.18 3.48 -2.46
N ASP A 110 -28.07 4.07 -2.03
CA ASP A 110 -27.47 5.23 -2.67
C ASP A 110 -26.74 4.83 -3.97
N VAL A 111 -26.96 5.60 -5.03
CA VAL A 111 -26.26 5.38 -6.31
C VAL A 111 -24.89 6.05 -6.30
N VAL A 112 -23.89 5.30 -6.74
CA VAL A 112 -22.51 5.73 -6.90
C VAL A 112 -22.12 5.59 -8.37
N HIS A 113 -21.68 6.69 -8.97
CA HIS A 113 -21.29 6.76 -10.38
C HIS A 113 -19.77 6.83 -10.55
N SER A 114 -19.32 6.93 -11.81
CA SER A 114 -17.92 6.85 -12.22
C SER A 114 -17.03 7.98 -11.68
N ASP A 115 -17.62 9.11 -11.31
CA ASP A 115 -16.95 10.25 -10.66
C ASP A 115 -16.33 9.90 -9.28
N LYS A 116 -16.73 8.75 -8.70
CA LYS A 116 -16.26 8.27 -7.40
C LYS A 116 -15.40 7.00 -7.49
N GLY A 117 -14.76 6.78 -8.64
CA GLY A 117 -13.82 5.66 -8.84
C GLY A 117 -14.48 4.35 -9.29
N ILE A 118 -15.74 4.39 -9.71
CA ILE A 118 -16.41 3.27 -10.39
C ILE A 118 -16.01 3.28 -11.88
N PRO A 119 -15.70 2.13 -12.50
CA PRO A 119 -15.38 2.09 -13.93
C PRO A 119 -16.51 2.67 -14.80
N VAL A 120 -16.15 3.25 -15.94
CA VAL A 120 -17.15 3.70 -16.93
C VAL A 120 -17.99 2.49 -17.39
N GLY A 121 -19.31 2.69 -17.51
CA GLY A 121 -20.26 1.61 -17.83
C GLY A 121 -20.74 0.81 -16.61
N TRP A 122 -20.20 1.08 -15.41
CA TRP A 122 -20.63 0.45 -14.16
C TRP A 122 -21.36 1.44 -13.25
N VAL A 123 -22.23 0.89 -12.41
CA VAL A 123 -22.96 1.62 -11.37
C VAL A 123 -22.81 0.87 -10.05
N GLY A 124 -22.54 1.60 -8.98
CA GLY A 124 -22.54 1.07 -7.62
C GLY A 124 -23.81 1.45 -6.86
N LEU A 125 -24.33 0.51 -6.07
CA LEU A 125 -25.41 0.71 -5.12
C LEU A 125 -24.83 0.48 -3.72
N ARG A 126 -24.78 1.52 -2.90
CA ARG A 126 -24.22 1.47 -1.54
C ARG A 126 -25.35 1.50 -0.50
N GLY A 127 -25.15 0.81 0.61
CA GLY A 127 -26.13 0.76 1.70
C GLY A 127 -27.21 -0.30 1.50
N VAL A 128 -26.98 -1.26 0.60
CA VAL A 128 -27.89 -2.39 0.38
C VAL A 128 -27.90 -3.25 1.64
N ARG A 129 -29.04 -3.30 2.35
CA ARG A 129 -29.21 -4.06 3.59
C ARG A 129 -30.46 -4.94 3.51
N PRO A 130 -30.35 -6.18 3.02
CA PRO A 130 -31.51 -7.05 2.87
C PRO A 130 -32.10 -7.43 4.23
N ARG A 131 -33.43 -7.45 4.33
CA ARG A 131 -34.16 -7.81 5.55
C ARG A 131 -34.96 -9.10 5.43
N LYS A 132 -35.19 -9.56 4.21
CA LYS A 132 -36.04 -10.70 3.91
C LYS A 132 -35.32 -11.72 3.02
N PRO A 133 -35.36 -13.02 3.36
CA PRO A 133 -34.85 -14.08 2.51
C PRO A 133 -35.67 -14.17 1.22
N ILE A 134 -35.01 -14.48 0.10
CA ILE A 134 -35.66 -14.66 -1.20
C ILE A 134 -35.25 -16.01 -1.78
N THR A 135 -36.24 -16.80 -2.20
CA THR A 135 -36.00 -18.12 -2.80
C THR A 135 -35.18 -17.97 -4.09
N PRO A 136 -34.05 -18.70 -4.24
CA PRO A 136 -33.27 -18.70 -5.47
C PRO A 136 -34.08 -19.12 -6.69
N SER A 137 -33.67 -18.67 -7.87
CA SER A 137 -34.28 -19.13 -9.11
C SER A 137 -34.00 -20.63 -9.34
N PRO A 138 -34.94 -21.38 -9.94
CA PRO A 138 -34.77 -22.81 -10.17
C PRO A 138 -33.70 -23.15 -11.23
N ALA A 139 -33.39 -22.22 -12.13
CA ALA A 139 -32.45 -22.41 -13.23
C ALA A 139 -31.04 -21.86 -12.96
N GLY A 140 -30.85 -21.08 -11.88
CA GLY A 140 -29.63 -20.33 -11.63
C GLY A 140 -29.54 -19.09 -12.52
N ASP A 141 -29.73 -17.92 -11.92
CA ASP A 141 -29.64 -16.60 -12.56
C ASP A 141 -28.50 -15.82 -11.88
N MET A 142 -27.81 -14.95 -12.61
CA MET A 142 -26.85 -14.01 -12.04
C MET A 142 -27.47 -13.16 -10.93
N LEU A 143 -28.75 -12.80 -11.06
CA LEU A 143 -29.48 -12.05 -10.02
C LEU A 143 -29.74 -12.88 -8.75
N ASP A 144 -29.50 -14.20 -8.75
CA ASP A 144 -29.57 -15.00 -7.52
C ASP A 144 -28.51 -14.58 -6.48
N ALA A 145 -27.44 -13.88 -6.90
CA ALA A 145 -26.52 -13.23 -5.97
C ALA A 145 -27.21 -12.16 -5.10
N LEU A 146 -28.32 -11.60 -5.56
CA LEU A 146 -29.14 -10.62 -4.83
C LEU A 146 -30.25 -11.29 -4.00
N ARG A 147 -30.32 -12.62 -3.98
CA ARG A 147 -31.32 -13.38 -3.24
C ARG A 147 -30.67 -13.96 -1.97
N PRO A 148 -30.78 -13.25 -0.83
CA PRO A 148 -30.22 -13.74 0.42
C PRO A 148 -30.95 -15.02 0.85
N LEU A 149 -30.18 -16.00 1.34
CA LEU A 149 -30.73 -17.22 1.92
C LEU A 149 -31.18 -16.99 3.37
N PRO A 150 -32.11 -17.82 3.89
CA PRO A 150 -32.48 -17.78 5.30
C PRO A 150 -31.38 -18.30 6.24
N ASP A 151 -30.29 -18.84 5.68
CA ASP A 151 -29.21 -19.47 6.44
C ASP A 151 -28.69 -18.55 7.54
N VAL A 152 -28.61 -19.12 8.75
CA VAL A 152 -28.12 -18.46 9.95
C VAL A 152 -26.63 -18.74 10.09
N GLU A 153 -25.83 -17.69 10.28
CA GLU A 153 -24.40 -17.78 10.58
C GLU A 153 -24.07 -17.07 11.90
N ILE A 154 -23.26 -17.71 12.75
CA ILE A 154 -22.66 -17.05 13.91
C ILE A 154 -21.39 -16.34 13.45
N ALA A 155 -21.36 -15.00 13.50
CA ALA A 155 -20.21 -14.18 13.17
C ALA A 155 -19.47 -13.70 14.42
N LEU A 156 -18.14 -13.71 14.36
CA LEU A 156 -17.24 -13.24 15.42
C LEU A 156 -16.45 -12.05 14.89
N ASN A 157 -16.87 -10.85 15.25
CA ASN A 157 -16.41 -9.61 14.63
C ASN A 157 -15.60 -8.75 15.61
N GLY A 158 -14.54 -8.10 15.13
CA GLY A 158 -13.71 -7.22 15.97
C GLY A 158 -12.85 -7.98 16.99
N GLY A 159 -12.51 -7.28 18.07
CA GLY A 159 -11.50 -7.74 19.03
C GLY A 159 -10.09 -7.74 18.45
N ILE A 160 -9.11 -8.25 19.21
CA ILE A 160 -7.75 -8.48 18.73
C ILE A 160 -7.59 -9.99 18.55
N ARG A 161 -7.67 -10.44 17.30
CA ARG A 161 -7.52 -11.85 16.93
C ARG A 161 -6.04 -12.22 16.91
N ILE A 162 -5.65 -13.24 17.68
CA ILE A 162 -4.27 -13.77 17.75
C ILE A 162 -4.10 -14.94 16.78
N ASP A 163 -5.16 -15.74 16.58
CA ASP A 163 -5.18 -16.88 15.66
C ASP A 163 -6.59 -17.07 15.09
N ARG A 164 -6.78 -17.98 14.13
CA ARG A 164 -8.05 -18.23 13.42
C ARG A 164 -9.27 -18.29 14.32
N GLN A 165 -9.20 -18.87 15.51
CA GLN A 165 -10.33 -18.88 16.44
C GLN A 165 -9.94 -18.39 17.83
N SER A 166 -8.85 -17.63 17.96
CA SER A 166 -8.37 -17.14 19.26
C SER A 166 -8.26 -15.63 19.29
N TRP A 167 -8.74 -15.02 20.38
CA TRP A 167 -8.69 -13.59 20.65
C TRP A 167 -7.90 -13.29 21.91
N LEU A 168 -7.36 -12.08 21.97
CA LEU A 168 -6.59 -11.58 23.09
C LEU A 168 -7.50 -11.26 24.27
N ARG A 169 -7.11 -11.69 25.47
CA ARG A 169 -7.76 -11.35 26.72
C ARG A 169 -7.86 -9.82 26.88
N GLY A 170 -9.06 -9.34 27.21
CA GLY A 170 -9.39 -7.92 27.28
C GLY A 170 -9.83 -7.32 25.94
N PHE A 171 -9.73 -8.06 24.83
CA PHE A 171 -10.17 -7.65 23.50
C PHE A 171 -10.92 -8.79 22.76
N PRO A 172 -12.02 -9.30 23.34
CA PRO A 172 -12.80 -10.41 22.76
C PRO A 172 -13.56 -9.97 21.48
N PRO A 173 -14.02 -10.93 20.65
CA PRO A 173 -14.87 -10.61 19.49
C PRO A 173 -16.29 -10.23 19.93
N ALA A 174 -16.98 -9.38 19.20
CA ALA A 174 -18.44 -9.27 19.32
C ALA A 174 -19.11 -10.46 18.63
N ILE A 175 -20.07 -11.09 19.31
CA ILE A 175 -20.83 -12.23 18.79
C ILE A 175 -22.10 -11.72 18.13
N HIS A 176 -22.22 -11.91 16.81
CA HIS A 176 -23.40 -11.56 16.05
C HIS A 176 -24.00 -12.79 15.38
N VAL A 177 -25.29 -12.73 15.12
CA VAL A 177 -25.98 -13.70 14.28
C VAL A 177 -26.39 -13.00 13.00
N LEU A 178 -25.93 -13.54 11.89
CA LEU A 178 -26.31 -13.13 10.54
C LEU A 178 -27.36 -14.11 10.01
N GLY A 179 -28.15 -13.69 9.03
CA GLY A 179 -29.20 -14.53 8.47
C GLY A 179 -30.60 -14.20 9.00
N ASP A 180 -31.52 -15.16 8.86
CA ASP A 180 -32.89 -14.99 9.32
C ASP A 180 -32.98 -15.18 10.84
N THR A 181 -32.85 -14.08 11.57
CA THR A 181 -32.92 -14.04 13.03
C THR A 181 -34.29 -14.47 13.61
N SER A 182 -35.34 -14.65 12.80
CA SER A 182 -36.60 -15.22 13.29
C SER A 182 -36.53 -16.74 13.49
N THR A 183 -35.53 -17.41 12.89
CA THR A 183 -35.41 -18.88 12.85
C THR A 183 -34.35 -19.46 13.79
N ILE A 184 -33.58 -18.61 14.48
CA ILE A 184 -32.42 -19.01 15.31
C ILE A 184 -32.78 -19.83 16.54
N GLY A 185 -34.01 -19.70 17.05
CA GLY A 185 -34.37 -20.16 18.38
C GLY A 185 -33.55 -19.47 19.49
N ALA A 186 -33.39 -20.14 20.63
CA ALA A 186 -32.55 -19.66 21.72
C ALA A 186 -31.07 -19.79 21.36
N LEU A 187 -30.33 -18.68 21.36
CA LEU A 187 -28.87 -18.69 21.24
C LEU A 187 -28.26 -18.93 22.61
N THR A 188 -27.36 -19.91 22.70
CA THR A 188 -26.63 -20.19 23.93
C THR A 188 -25.13 -20.01 23.74
N ILE A 189 -24.45 -19.54 24.78
CA ILE A 189 -23.00 -19.46 24.88
C ILE A 189 -22.60 -20.25 26.12
N ASP A 190 -21.79 -21.29 25.94
CA ASP A 190 -21.39 -22.22 27.01
C ASP A 190 -22.58 -22.82 27.78
N GLY A 191 -23.67 -23.08 27.05
CA GLY A 191 -24.91 -23.64 27.59
C GLY A 191 -25.81 -22.63 28.33
N GLN A 192 -25.40 -21.35 28.42
CA GLN A 192 -26.23 -20.29 28.99
C GLN A 192 -26.95 -19.51 27.88
N GLU A 193 -28.22 -19.18 28.10
CA GLU A 193 -28.99 -18.39 27.14
C GLU A 193 -28.43 -16.96 27.04
N ALA A 194 -28.08 -16.55 25.81
CA ALA A 194 -27.46 -15.27 25.55
C ALA A 194 -28.47 -14.15 25.38
N GLN A 195 -28.12 -12.98 25.90
CA GLN A 195 -28.93 -11.79 25.80
C GLN A 195 -28.39 -10.87 24.71
N LEU A 196 -29.31 -10.33 23.90
CA LEU A 196 -28.95 -9.31 22.92
C LEU A 196 -28.69 -7.99 23.64
N SER A 197 -27.47 -7.48 23.52
CA SER A 197 -27.08 -6.20 24.11
C SER A 197 -27.41 -5.02 23.17
N LEU A 198 -27.26 -3.79 23.68
CA LEU A 198 -27.63 -2.55 22.97
C LEU A 198 -26.85 -2.34 21.66
N ASN A 199 -25.67 -2.94 21.51
CA ASN A 199 -24.85 -2.84 20.30
C ASN A 199 -25.18 -3.95 19.27
N GLY A 200 -26.20 -4.77 19.54
CA GLY A 200 -26.60 -5.89 18.67
C GLY A 200 -25.72 -7.14 18.80
N ALA A 201 -24.80 -7.19 19.77
CA ALA A 201 -24.02 -8.38 20.09
C ALA A 201 -24.69 -9.23 21.18
N TYR A 202 -24.55 -10.55 21.09
CA TYR A 202 -25.01 -11.50 22.09
C TYR A 202 -23.97 -11.68 23.20
N VAL A 203 -24.42 -11.66 24.45
CA VAL A 203 -23.55 -11.76 25.64
C VAL A 203 -24.15 -12.69 26.70
N VAL A 204 -23.29 -13.38 27.45
CA VAL A 204 -23.61 -14.11 28.70
C VAL A 204 -22.53 -13.82 29.74
N PRO A 205 -22.79 -13.87 31.05
CA PRO A 205 -21.72 -13.73 32.04
C PRO A 205 -20.54 -14.70 31.78
N GLY A 206 -19.33 -14.16 31.61
CA GLY A 206 -18.12 -14.95 31.39
C GLY A 206 -17.79 -15.27 29.92
N TRP A 207 -18.58 -14.79 28.96
CA TRP A 207 -18.32 -14.96 27.53
C TRP A 207 -16.95 -14.40 27.08
N ASP A 208 -16.44 -13.40 27.79
CA ASP A 208 -15.16 -12.73 27.53
C ASP A 208 -14.00 -13.23 28.42
N SER A 209 -14.25 -14.28 29.22
CA SER A 209 -13.26 -14.84 30.13
C SER A 209 -12.21 -15.67 29.40
N ALA A 210 -11.07 -15.97 30.03
CA ALA A 210 -10.04 -16.78 29.37
C ALA A 210 -10.49 -18.26 29.31
N GLY A 211 -10.38 -18.88 28.15
CA GLY A 211 -10.85 -20.24 27.93
C GLY A 211 -11.34 -20.49 26.52
N GLU A 212 -11.89 -21.67 26.30
CA GLU A 212 -12.65 -22.01 25.10
C GLU A 212 -14.13 -21.77 25.35
N HIS A 213 -14.79 -21.19 24.36
CA HIS A 213 -16.20 -20.84 24.40
C HIS A 213 -16.89 -21.44 23.17
N THR A 214 -18.10 -21.93 23.38
CA THR A 214 -18.94 -22.49 22.31
C THR A 214 -20.26 -21.78 22.24
N ILE A 215 -20.59 -21.33 21.03
CA ILE A 215 -21.85 -20.68 20.71
C ILE A 215 -22.71 -21.69 19.95
N TRP A 216 -23.96 -21.84 20.37
CA TRP A 216 -24.94 -22.71 19.73
C TRP A 216 -26.20 -21.92 19.39
N CYS A 217 -26.74 -22.17 18.20
CA CYS A 217 -28.12 -21.87 17.84
C CYS A 217 -28.72 -23.08 17.10
N VAL A 218 -30.02 -23.02 16.77
CA VAL A 218 -30.77 -24.19 16.27
C VAL A 218 -30.11 -24.90 15.08
N SER A 219 -29.46 -24.16 14.18
CA SER A 219 -28.93 -24.70 12.93
C SER A 219 -27.40 -24.71 12.82
N THR A 220 -26.68 -24.07 13.75
CA THR A 220 -25.22 -23.96 13.66
C THR A 220 -24.55 -23.79 15.03
N SER A 221 -23.25 -24.09 15.08
CA SER A 221 -22.42 -23.86 16.25
C SER A 221 -21.06 -23.30 15.84
N ARG A 222 -20.44 -22.53 16.74
CA ARG A 222 -19.13 -21.95 16.51
C ARG A 222 -18.34 -21.87 17.80
N THR A 223 -17.06 -22.22 17.73
CA THR A 223 -16.12 -22.15 18.84
C THR A 223 -15.17 -20.97 18.68
N TYR A 224 -14.76 -20.40 19.81
CA TYR A 224 -13.65 -19.46 19.89
C TYR A 224 -12.93 -19.61 21.22
N ALA A 225 -11.72 -19.06 21.31
CA ALA A 225 -10.93 -19.05 22.52
C ALA A 225 -10.47 -17.64 22.86
N ILE A 226 -10.34 -17.37 24.16
CA ILE A 226 -9.74 -16.13 24.67
C ILE A 226 -8.47 -16.52 25.42
N ARG A 227 -7.35 -15.98 24.97
CA ARG A 227 -6.01 -16.30 25.46
C ARG A 227 -5.28 -15.04 25.91
N SER A 228 -4.42 -15.17 26.90
CA SER A 228 -3.41 -14.15 27.16
C SER A 228 -2.49 -14.02 25.94
N GLY A 229 -2.04 -12.80 25.65
CA GLY A 229 -1.05 -12.58 24.61
C GLY A 229 0.26 -13.28 24.96
N ALA A 230 1.01 -13.71 23.94
CA ALA A 230 2.35 -14.23 24.18
C ALA A 230 3.20 -13.10 24.81
N GLU A 231 3.82 -13.38 25.96
CA GLU A 231 4.76 -12.46 26.59
C GLU A 231 6.08 -12.37 25.80
N GLU A 232 6.33 -13.37 24.96
CA GLU A 232 7.51 -13.48 24.10
C GLU A 232 7.09 -13.54 22.63
N TRP A 233 7.63 -12.63 21.83
CA TRP A 233 7.41 -12.60 20.38
C TRP A 233 8.52 -13.40 19.71
N ALA A 234 8.15 -14.36 18.87
CA ALA A 234 9.12 -15.03 18.01
C ALA A 234 9.69 -14.01 17.02
N ASP A 235 11.02 -13.90 16.98
CA ASP A 235 11.70 -13.16 15.92
C ASP A 235 11.44 -13.85 14.57
N TRP A 236 11.02 -13.08 13.57
CA TRP A 236 10.90 -13.54 12.19
C TRP A 236 11.47 -12.48 11.24
N ASP A 237 12.09 -12.92 10.15
CA ASP A 237 12.59 -12.00 9.14
C ASP A 237 11.40 -11.39 8.39
N ALA A 238 11.09 -10.12 8.67
CA ALA A 238 10.01 -9.36 8.02
C ALA A 238 10.29 -9.00 6.55
N TYR A 239 11.30 -9.63 5.96
CA TYR A 239 11.74 -9.39 4.59
C TYR A 239 12.03 -10.72 3.89
N ALA A 240 11.67 -10.78 2.61
CA ALA A 240 12.23 -11.75 1.68
C ALA A 240 13.11 -11.00 0.68
N TRP A 241 14.26 -11.56 0.35
CA TRP A 241 15.04 -11.09 -0.79
C TRP A 241 14.37 -11.64 -2.05
N SER A 242 13.65 -10.79 -2.79
CA SER A 242 13.30 -11.17 -4.16
C SER A 242 14.55 -11.07 -5.02
N LEU A 243 14.92 -12.19 -5.64
CA LEU A 243 15.64 -12.14 -6.90
C LEU A 243 14.63 -11.47 -7.84
N GLY A 244 14.92 -10.27 -8.34
CA GLY A 244 14.00 -9.54 -9.21
C GLY A 244 13.59 -10.35 -10.46
N GLU A 245 12.79 -9.75 -11.35
CA GLU A 245 12.49 -10.38 -12.64
C GLU A 245 13.79 -10.88 -13.31
N PRO A 246 13.86 -12.17 -13.71
CA PRO A 246 15.07 -12.76 -14.30
C PRO A 246 15.59 -12.02 -15.56
N SER A 247 14.72 -11.24 -16.21
CA SER A 247 15.02 -10.46 -17.42
C SER A 247 15.68 -9.10 -17.15
N ALA A 248 15.69 -8.62 -15.91
CA ALA A 248 16.33 -7.35 -15.57
C ALA A 248 17.86 -7.52 -15.50
N ARG A 249 18.60 -6.80 -16.37
CA ARG A 249 20.07 -6.85 -16.49
C ARG A 249 20.86 -6.53 -15.20
N ASP A 250 20.19 -6.05 -14.15
CA ASP A 250 20.78 -5.80 -12.83
C ASP A 250 20.25 -6.82 -11.81
N THR A 251 20.95 -7.94 -11.65
CA THR A 251 20.72 -8.95 -10.61
C THR A 251 21.19 -8.43 -9.25
N HIS A 252 20.50 -7.42 -8.72
CA HIS A 252 20.63 -7.02 -7.33
C HIS A 252 19.43 -7.55 -6.56
N SER A 253 19.67 -8.33 -5.49
CA SER A 253 18.64 -8.76 -4.55
C SER A 253 17.88 -7.53 -4.04
N ARG A 254 16.55 -7.52 -4.17
CA ARG A 254 15.71 -6.41 -3.69
C ARG A 254 14.94 -6.87 -2.46
N PRO A 255 14.95 -6.12 -1.36
CA PRO A 255 14.15 -6.47 -0.18
C PRO A 255 12.67 -6.16 -0.47
N ALA A 256 11.81 -7.17 -0.33
CA ALA A 256 10.36 -6.99 -0.21
C ALA A 256 9.99 -7.07 1.28
N ILE A 257 9.27 -6.07 1.80
CA ILE A 257 9.00 -5.90 3.25
C ILE A 257 7.50 -5.64 3.47
N CYS A 258 6.88 -6.34 4.43
CA CYS A 258 5.54 -6.04 4.94
C CYS A 258 5.60 -5.68 6.43
N GLY A 259 5.16 -4.45 6.80
CA GLY A 259 4.98 -3.98 8.19
C GLY A 259 6.29 -3.82 9.00
N VAL A 260 6.72 -2.60 9.36
CA VAL A 260 8.18 -2.37 9.58
C VAL A 260 8.56 -1.82 10.96
N LEU A 261 9.51 -2.50 11.61
CA LEU A 261 10.59 -1.89 12.41
C LEU A 261 11.83 -1.74 11.51
N VAL A 262 12.28 -0.51 11.24
CA VAL A 262 13.39 -0.22 10.31
C VAL A 262 14.72 -0.30 11.07
N ARG A 263 15.46 -1.41 10.92
CA ARG A 263 16.80 -1.60 11.52
C ARG A 263 17.92 -1.12 10.59
N ALA A 264 19.03 -0.67 11.17
CA ALA A 264 20.21 -0.22 10.43
C ALA A 264 20.86 -1.39 9.65
N PRO A 265 21.51 -1.13 8.49
CA PRO A 265 22.27 -2.15 7.78
C PRO A 265 23.37 -2.76 8.66
N LYS A 266 23.64 -4.07 8.55
CA LYS A 266 24.67 -4.79 9.34
C LYS A 266 26.09 -4.17 9.27
N ALA A 267 26.36 -3.37 8.24
CA ALA A 267 27.63 -2.66 8.05
C ALA A 267 27.75 -1.36 8.85
N VAL A 268 26.65 -0.88 9.43
CA VAL A 268 26.61 0.34 10.25
C VAL A 268 26.63 -0.08 11.72
N GLN A 269 27.46 0.59 12.54
CA GLN A 269 27.58 0.31 13.98
C GLN A 269 26.21 0.35 14.66
N SER A 270 26.02 -0.50 15.68
CA SER A 270 24.74 -0.82 16.34
C SER A 270 23.96 0.37 16.90
N ASP A 271 24.58 1.55 17.00
CA ASP A 271 24.04 2.71 17.71
C ASP A 271 23.46 3.79 16.78
N THR A 272 23.49 3.61 15.46
CA THR A 272 22.94 4.61 14.54
C THR A 272 21.41 4.61 14.54
N ARG A 273 20.82 5.74 14.93
CA ARG A 273 19.38 5.96 14.88
C ARG A 273 18.92 6.26 13.45
N PRO A 274 17.81 5.68 12.97
CA PRO A 274 17.25 6.04 11.67
C PRO A 274 16.85 7.51 11.67
N THR A 275 17.20 8.21 10.60
CA THR A 275 16.76 9.58 10.35
C THR A 275 15.81 9.59 9.16
N ILE A 276 14.58 10.04 9.38
CA ILE A 276 13.54 10.14 8.35
C ILE A 276 13.44 11.59 7.90
N VAL A 277 13.56 11.84 6.60
CA VAL A 277 13.45 13.18 6.01
C VAL A 277 12.59 13.17 4.76
N ALA A 278 12.01 14.32 4.43
CA ALA A 278 11.26 14.49 3.18
C ALA A 278 12.16 14.24 1.97
N VAL A 279 11.63 13.64 0.90
CA VAL A 279 12.35 13.42 -0.37
C VAL A 279 12.79 14.73 -1.02
N SER A 280 12.15 15.86 -0.66
CA SER A 280 12.58 17.20 -1.07
C SER A 280 13.91 17.64 -0.45
N ASN A 281 14.32 17.04 0.68
CA ASN A 281 15.46 17.41 1.50
C ASN A 281 16.35 16.21 1.85
N PRO A 282 16.85 15.46 0.84
CA PRO A 282 17.52 14.18 1.07
C PRO A 282 18.97 14.31 1.56
N VAL A 283 19.54 15.51 1.67
CA VAL A 283 20.95 15.68 2.08
C VAL A 283 21.01 16.05 3.56
N LEU A 284 21.56 15.15 4.38
CA LEU A 284 21.77 15.33 5.81
C LEU A 284 23.13 15.99 6.06
N ILE A 285 23.18 16.93 6.99
CA ILE A 285 24.38 17.69 7.37
C ILE A 285 24.52 17.66 8.89
N GLY A 286 25.63 17.15 9.39
CA GLY A 286 26.01 17.19 10.81
C GLY A 286 26.79 18.45 11.18
N ALA A 287 27.15 18.55 12.46
CA ALA A 287 27.84 19.71 13.04
C ALA A 287 29.34 19.77 12.69
N LYS A 288 29.97 18.64 12.36
CA LYS A 288 31.39 18.57 11.98
C LYS A 288 31.57 18.60 10.46
N PRO A 289 32.63 19.27 9.95
CA PRO A 289 32.93 19.26 8.52
C PRO A 289 33.25 17.85 8.02
N GLY A 290 32.42 17.34 7.10
CA GLY A 290 32.54 15.98 6.58
C GLY A 290 31.41 15.06 7.00
N GLU A 291 30.62 15.45 8.00
CA GLU A 291 29.36 14.82 8.37
C GLU A 291 28.27 15.19 7.34
N ILE A 292 28.26 14.45 6.24
CA ILE A 292 27.26 14.61 5.17
C ILE A 292 26.85 13.23 4.67
N GLU A 293 25.54 13.03 4.54
CA GLU A 293 24.97 11.82 3.97
C GLU A 293 23.85 12.20 3.00
N VAL A 294 23.66 11.40 1.95
CA VAL A 294 22.58 11.60 0.98
C VAL A 294 21.63 10.42 1.07
N CYS A 295 20.43 10.66 1.58
CA CYS A 295 19.33 9.72 1.57
C CYS A 295 18.95 9.44 0.11
N VAL A 296 18.93 8.17 -0.30
CA VAL A 296 18.51 7.79 -1.64
C VAL A 296 17.00 7.51 -1.58
N PRO A 297 16.15 8.30 -2.26
CA PRO A 297 14.74 8.00 -2.34
C PRO A 297 14.51 6.67 -3.02
N ARG A 298 13.55 5.90 -2.50
CA ARG A 298 13.06 4.69 -3.17
C ARG A 298 12.49 5.07 -4.54
N LYS A 299 12.92 4.35 -5.58
CA LYS A 299 12.42 4.52 -6.96
C LYS A 299 11.23 3.61 -7.26
N ASP A 300 11.10 2.55 -6.49
CA ASP A 300 10.12 1.49 -6.61
C ASP A 300 8.79 1.83 -5.93
N VAL A 301 8.80 2.71 -4.93
CA VAL A 301 7.59 3.19 -4.27
C VAL A 301 7.61 4.72 -4.20
N PRO A 302 6.58 5.42 -4.72
CA PRO A 302 6.43 6.84 -4.52
C PRO A 302 6.22 7.14 -3.02
N SER A 303 7.29 7.54 -2.33
CA SER A 303 7.25 7.95 -0.93
C SER A 303 7.55 9.44 -0.80
N GLY A 304 6.78 10.14 0.03
CA GLY A 304 7.08 11.53 0.40
C GLY A 304 8.32 11.66 1.30
N SER A 305 8.80 10.56 1.86
CA SER A 305 9.94 10.50 2.79
C SER A 305 10.99 9.48 2.37
N CYS A 306 12.22 9.67 2.86
CA CYS A 306 13.34 8.75 2.72
C CYS A 306 14.04 8.59 4.07
N VAL A 307 14.65 7.42 4.27
CA VAL A 307 15.31 7.04 5.53
C VAL A 307 16.81 6.89 5.28
N ALA A 308 17.62 7.37 6.22
CA ALA A 308 19.06 7.16 6.25
C ALA A 308 19.52 6.74 7.66
N PHE A 309 20.73 6.20 7.72
CA PHE A 309 21.37 5.73 8.95
C PHE A 309 22.73 6.40 9.13
N PRO A 310 22.73 7.72 9.37
CA PRO A 310 23.96 8.47 9.50
C PRO A 310 24.76 8.00 10.71
N THR A 311 26.07 7.88 10.51
CA THR A 311 27.05 7.61 11.58
C THR A 311 27.33 8.81 12.47
N PHE A 312 26.57 9.89 12.29
CA PHE A 312 26.66 11.15 13.01
C PHE A 312 25.24 11.65 13.32
N GLU A 313 25.11 12.59 14.25
CA GLU A 313 23.84 13.22 14.59
C GLU A 313 23.51 14.35 13.58
N PRO A 314 22.51 14.18 12.70
CA PRO A 314 22.21 15.19 11.69
C PRO A 314 21.59 16.44 12.31
N VAL A 315 22.03 17.62 11.87
CA VAL A 315 21.47 18.91 12.29
C VAL A 315 20.53 19.47 11.23
N TRP A 316 20.92 19.39 9.96
CA TRP A 316 20.15 19.96 8.85
C TRP A 316 19.81 18.94 7.76
N ALA A 317 18.64 19.11 7.15
CA ALA A 317 18.23 18.44 5.93
C ALA A 317 18.06 19.46 4.79
N ILE A 318 18.78 19.28 3.67
CA ILE A 318 18.79 20.22 2.54
C ILE A 318 18.48 19.54 1.19
N PRO A 319 17.98 20.28 0.19
CA PRO A 319 17.65 19.69 -1.12
C PRO A 319 18.89 19.23 -1.91
N ALA A 320 18.86 18.02 -2.49
CA ALA A 320 19.92 17.51 -3.39
C ALA A 320 19.89 18.22 -4.75
N SER A 321 18.71 18.31 -5.36
CA SER A 321 18.53 18.96 -6.67
C SER A 321 18.41 20.47 -6.49
N LEU A 322 19.56 21.10 -6.37
CA LEU A 322 19.74 22.53 -6.45
C LEU A 322 19.51 23.09 -7.88
N ARG A 323 18.61 22.50 -8.68
CA ARG A 323 18.23 22.99 -10.02
C ARG A 323 16.73 23.26 -10.18
N ARG A 324 15.88 22.88 -9.23
CA ARG A 324 14.46 23.28 -9.26
C ARG A 324 14.38 24.81 -9.12
N ARG A 325 13.70 25.45 -10.08
CA ARG A 325 13.54 26.92 -10.22
C ARG A 325 12.64 27.51 -9.14
N ASP A 326 11.92 26.67 -8.40
CA ASP A 326 10.99 27.11 -7.37
C ASP A 326 11.70 27.43 -6.05
N LYS A 327 12.03 28.71 -5.89
CA LYS A 327 12.57 29.28 -4.65
C LYS A 327 11.51 29.38 -3.54
N ARG A 328 10.22 29.32 -3.88
CA ARG A 328 9.12 29.49 -2.91
C ARG A 328 8.89 28.22 -2.09
N GLY A 329 9.12 27.04 -2.64
CA GLY A 329 8.94 25.76 -1.93
C GLY A 329 10.18 25.20 -1.21
N ALA A 330 11.39 25.42 -1.71
CA ALA A 330 12.60 24.80 -1.14
C ALA A 330 13.07 25.49 0.16
N ARG A 331 13.35 24.70 1.21
CA ARG A 331 13.83 25.18 2.52
C ARG A 331 15.02 24.36 3.02
N VAL A 332 15.76 24.91 3.97
CA VAL A 332 16.76 24.18 4.77
C VAL A 332 16.09 23.80 6.09
N ILE A 333 15.89 22.52 6.36
CA ILE A 333 15.09 22.08 7.50
C ILE A 333 16.02 21.76 8.66
N LEU A 334 15.77 22.33 9.83
CA LEU A 334 16.41 21.92 11.08
C LEU A 334 15.74 20.62 11.56
N ILE A 335 16.51 19.54 11.62
CA ILE A 335 15.99 18.20 11.97
C ILE A 335 16.59 17.63 13.27
N GLY A 336 17.65 18.24 13.78
CA GLY A 336 18.35 17.81 14.99
C GLY A 336 18.59 18.94 15.98
N PRO A 337 19.45 18.72 16.99
CA PRO A 337 19.69 19.71 18.04
C PRO A 337 20.30 20.98 17.45
N GLN A 338 20.03 22.13 18.08
CA GLN A 338 20.59 23.43 17.70
C GLN A 338 22.09 23.53 18.06
N ARG A 339 22.91 22.66 17.49
CA ARG A 339 24.36 22.62 17.73
C ARG A 339 25.10 23.51 16.73
N PRO A 340 25.91 24.47 17.20
CA PRO A 340 26.78 25.24 16.32
C PRO A 340 27.82 24.34 15.65
N VAL A 341 28.44 24.82 14.57
CA VAL A 341 29.50 24.07 13.90
C VAL A 341 30.64 23.83 14.88
N GLU A 342 31.03 22.57 15.03
CA GLU A 342 32.14 22.23 15.92
C GLU A 342 33.46 22.62 15.25
N THR A 343 34.21 23.48 15.94
CA THR A 343 35.49 24.02 15.50
C THR A 343 36.68 23.13 15.87
N GLU A 344 36.45 21.90 16.33
CA GLU A 344 37.52 21.05 16.84
C GLU A 344 38.67 20.94 15.83
N THR A 345 39.82 21.34 16.38
CA THR A 345 41.12 21.59 15.77
C THR A 345 41.44 20.63 14.62
N HIS A 346 41.27 21.10 13.38
CA HIS A 346 41.99 20.47 12.28
C HIS A 346 43.50 20.69 12.52
N PRO A 347 44.32 19.63 12.53
CA PRO A 347 45.76 19.79 12.68
C PRO A 347 46.25 20.71 11.58
N ALA A 348 47.02 21.72 11.97
CA ALA A 348 47.72 22.62 11.07
C ALA A 348 48.70 21.81 10.22
N ASN A 349 48.19 21.14 9.18
CA ASN A 349 49.01 20.37 8.26
C ASN A 349 49.88 21.36 7.49
N LYS A 350 51.16 21.36 7.85
CA LYS A 350 52.25 22.07 7.19
C LYS A 350 52.13 21.86 5.68
N ARG A 351 52.08 22.99 4.95
CA ARG A 351 51.93 23.03 3.50
C ARG A 351 53.04 22.21 2.82
N PRO A 352 52.74 21.25 1.93
CA PRO A 352 53.66 20.92 0.86
C PRO A 352 53.60 22.08 -0.14
N LYS A 353 54.60 22.98 -0.09
CA LYS A 353 54.79 23.99 -1.13
C LYS A 353 55.06 23.27 -2.45
N GLY A 354 54.24 23.50 -3.49
CA GLY A 354 54.65 23.23 -4.87
C GLY A 354 53.72 22.45 -5.80
N ARG A 355 52.52 22.00 -5.40
CA ARG A 355 51.59 21.35 -6.35
C ARG A 355 50.17 21.92 -6.29
N ARG A 356 49.63 22.35 -7.43
CA ARG A 356 48.21 22.67 -7.64
C ARG A 356 47.37 21.41 -7.40
N MET A 357 47.01 21.13 -6.16
CA MET A 357 46.05 20.08 -5.84
C MET A 357 44.62 20.57 -6.14
N SER A 358 43.78 19.68 -6.68
CA SER A 358 42.37 19.97 -6.83
C SER A 358 41.72 20.22 -5.47
N ARG A 359 40.77 21.15 -5.38
CA ARG A 359 40.08 21.51 -4.12
C ARG A 359 39.47 20.29 -3.40
N ARG A 360 39.07 19.26 -4.17
CA ARG A 360 38.52 17.99 -3.69
C ARG A 360 39.56 17.15 -2.93
N ARG A 361 40.82 17.13 -3.37
CA ARG A 361 41.92 16.42 -2.69
C ARG A 361 42.43 17.16 -1.46
N ALA A 362 42.39 18.50 -1.49
CA ALA A 362 42.78 19.27 -0.34
C ALA A 362 41.85 18.98 0.85
N LEU A 363 40.54 19.21 0.70
CA LEU A 363 39.57 19.20 1.82
C LEU A 363 39.18 17.80 2.30
N GLY A 364 39.47 16.75 1.54
CA GLY A 364 38.83 15.45 1.74
C GLY A 364 37.43 15.43 1.09
N LEU A 365 36.99 14.24 0.69
CA LEU A 365 35.75 14.04 -0.07
C LEU A 365 34.50 14.50 0.69
N GLY A 366 34.39 14.12 1.97
CA GLY A 366 33.26 14.48 2.84
C GLY A 366 33.21 15.98 3.11
N THR A 367 34.30 16.59 3.56
CA THR A 367 34.35 18.03 3.87
C THR A 367 34.08 18.89 2.62
N TYR A 368 34.59 18.48 1.45
CA TYR A 368 34.26 19.14 0.20
C TYR A 368 32.76 19.08 -0.12
N ALA A 369 32.13 17.90 0.03
CA ALA A 369 30.70 17.73 -0.20
C ALA A 369 29.87 18.54 0.81
N TRP A 370 30.24 18.52 2.08
CA TRP A 370 29.64 19.31 3.16
C TRP A 370 29.65 20.82 2.83
N CYS A 371 30.84 21.38 2.52
CA CYS A 371 30.95 22.80 2.16
C CYS A 371 30.17 23.13 0.89
N ARG A 372 30.27 22.27 -0.14
CA ARG A 372 29.59 22.50 -1.42
C ARG A 372 28.08 22.59 -1.24
N SER A 373 27.49 21.68 -0.48
CA SER A 373 26.03 21.63 -0.27
C SER A 373 25.54 22.85 0.51
N ILE A 374 26.21 23.23 1.61
CA ILE A 374 25.87 24.43 2.40
C ILE A 374 25.98 25.71 1.55
N LEU A 375 27.09 25.90 0.85
CA LEU A 375 27.30 27.10 0.03
C LEU A 375 26.36 27.16 -1.17
N ALA A 376 25.98 26.01 -1.73
CA ALA A 376 25.05 25.97 -2.85
C ALA A 376 23.60 26.23 -2.41
N ALA A 377 23.20 25.79 -1.22
CA ALA A 377 21.95 26.20 -0.57
C ALA A 377 21.95 27.72 -0.26
N GLY A 378 23.07 28.23 0.28
CA GLY A 378 23.24 29.66 0.58
C GLY A 378 23.19 30.56 -0.65
N ARG A 379 23.86 30.18 -1.75
CA ARG A 379 23.81 30.93 -3.03
C ARG A 379 22.40 30.99 -3.64
N LYS A 380 21.55 30.02 -3.31
CA LYS A 380 20.15 30.02 -3.75
C LYS A 380 19.22 30.89 -2.91
N GLY A 381 19.70 31.38 -1.77
CA GLY A 381 18.87 32.10 -0.81
C GLY A 381 17.83 31.19 -0.12
N LEU A 382 18.12 29.89 0.03
CA LEU A 382 17.21 29.01 0.77
C LEU A 382 17.13 29.48 2.24
N GLN A 383 15.89 29.66 2.70
CA GLN A 383 15.60 30.05 4.07
C GLN A 383 15.51 28.81 4.97
N PRO A 384 15.95 28.91 6.23
CA PRO A 384 15.76 27.84 7.18
C PRO A 384 14.29 27.70 7.59
N ASP A 385 13.94 26.51 8.05
CA ASP A 385 12.63 26.13 8.57
C ASP A 385 12.84 25.30 9.85
N PRO A 386 12.23 25.65 11.00
CA PRO A 386 11.31 26.78 11.20
C PRO A 386 11.97 28.17 11.13
N ARG A 387 11.17 29.20 10.81
CA ARG A 387 11.63 30.60 10.69
C ARG A 387 11.77 31.28 12.05
N HIS A 388 12.85 30.98 12.76
CA HIS A 388 13.24 31.67 13.99
C HIS A 388 14.59 32.34 13.83
N ARG A 389 14.77 33.49 14.52
CA ARG A 389 16.02 34.28 14.49
C ARG A 389 17.24 33.45 14.90
N ASP A 390 17.08 32.57 15.88
CA ASP A 390 18.16 31.72 16.39
C ASP A 390 18.57 30.65 15.38
N ILE A 391 17.60 30.06 14.68
CA ILE A 391 17.81 29.06 13.62
C ILE A 391 18.46 29.73 12.39
N GLU A 392 18.05 30.95 12.05
CA GLU A 392 18.71 31.74 11.01
C GLU A 392 20.17 32.06 11.37
N ASN A 393 20.43 32.42 12.62
CA ASN A 393 21.78 32.69 13.11
C ASN A 393 22.63 31.43 13.11
N LEU A 394 22.06 30.28 13.48
CA LEU A 394 22.71 28.98 13.39
C LEU A 394 23.08 28.67 11.94
N TRP A 395 22.14 28.79 11.00
CA TRP A 395 22.43 28.57 9.58
C TRP A 395 23.45 29.56 9.00
N LYS A 396 23.42 30.83 9.44
CA LYS A 396 24.46 31.82 9.08
C LYS A 396 25.85 31.39 9.58
N THR A 397 25.94 30.76 10.74
CA THR A 397 27.19 30.23 11.30
C THR A 397 27.74 29.11 10.43
N TYR A 398 26.91 28.13 10.04
CA TYR A 398 27.28 27.06 9.10
C TYR A 398 27.78 27.62 7.75
N LYS A 399 27.08 28.60 7.19
CA LYS A 399 27.49 29.26 5.94
C LYS A 399 28.83 29.99 6.08
N ARG A 400 29.03 30.74 7.17
CA ARG A 400 30.28 31.47 7.42
C ARG A 400 31.44 30.50 7.54
N PHE A 401 31.27 29.42 8.28
CA PHE A 401 32.29 28.40 8.46
C PHE A 401 32.62 27.67 7.15
N ALA A 402 31.62 27.26 6.38
CA ALA A 402 31.82 26.66 5.06
C ALA A 402 32.57 27.61 4.09
N LYS A 403 32.31 28.92 4.14
CA LYS A 403 33.07 29.91 3.36
C LYS A 403 34.54 29.99 3.77
N VAL A 404 34.83 29.96 5.06
CA VAL A 404 36.20 29.98 5.59
C VAL A 404 36.96 28.73 5.14
N LEU A 405 36.38 27.54 5.29
CA LEU A 405 36.99 26.30 4.81
C LEU A 405 37.20 26.28 3.29
N TRP A 406 36.26 26.86 2.53
CA TRP A 406 36.36 26.96 1.08
C TRP A 406 37.37 28.01 0.62
N GLY A 407 37.60 29.06 1.43
CA GLY A 407 38.48 30.20 1.14
C GLY A 407 39.93 30.03 1.62
N ASN A 408 40.17 29.38 2.77
CA ASN A 408 41.48 29.23 3.42
C ASN A 408 42.51 28.36 2.66
N ARG A 409 42.25 28.01 1.40
CA ARG A 409 43.13 27.17 0.56
C ARG A 409 43.33 27.71 -0.85
N ARG A 410 43.11 29.02 -1.05
CA ARG A 410 43.56 29.74 -2.25
C ARG A 410 45.03 30.08 -2.16
#